data_AF-A0A7D5Z092-F1
#
_entry.id   AF-A0A7D5Z092-F1
#
_cell.length_a   1.000
_cell.length_b   1.000
_cell.length_c   1.000
_cell.angle_alpha   90.00
_cell.angle_beta   90.00
_cell.angle_gamma   90.00
#
_symmetry.space_group_name_H-M   'P 1'
#
loop_
_entity.id
_entity.type
_entity.pdbx_description
1 polymer ?
#
loop_
_entity_poly.entity_id
_entity_poly.type
_entity_poly.pdbx_seq_one_letter_code
_entity_poly.pdbx_strand_id
1 'polypeptide(L)' 'MISEKQNVKIRRDRMQIYPAATGRLLDGRKGRVVEVYVPLGAKEAVVKVRWFARRPSETEITMEHPISDLEVLPT' A
#
# COMPACT_ATOMS: atom_id res chain seq x y z
N MET A 1 1.80 13.25 -6.08
CA MET A 1 2.04 12.22 -7.11
C MET A 1 2.82 11.10 -6.46
N ILE A 2 2.28 9.89 -6.42
CA ILE A 2 3.00 8.73 -5.87
C ILE A 2 3.94 8.22 -6.96
N SER A 3 5.21 8.00 -6.61
CA SER A 3 6.23 7.46 -7.51
C SER A 3 6.87 6.21 -6.91
N GLU A 4 7.59 5.46 -7.75
CA GLU A 4 8.43 4.36 -7.29
C GLU A 4 9.37 4.80 -6.16
N LYS A 5 9.72 3.82 -5.30
CA LYS A 5 10.62 3.96 -4.16
C LYS A 5 10.12 4.85 -3.01
N GLN A 6 8.97 5.51 -3.15
CA GLN A 6 8.35 6.28 -2.06
C GLN A 6 7.81 5.36 -0.96
N ASN A 7 7.84 5.87 0.27
CA ASN A 7 7.22 5.21 1.41
C ASN A 7 5.77 5.65 1.54
N VAL A 8 4.88 4.69 1.79
CA VAL A 8 3.44 4.89 1.87
C VAL A 8 2.85 4.14 3.06
N LYS A 9 1.63 4.52 3.43
CA LYS A 9 0.72 3.73 4.25
C LYS A 9 -0.68 3.76 3.65
N ILE A 10 -1.53 2.83 4.07
CA ILE A 10 -2.97 2.89 3.74
C ILE A 10 -3.59 4.08 4.46
N ARG A 11 -4.42 4.85 3.76
CA ARG A 11 -5.19 5.93 4.37
C ARG A 11 -6.18 5.37 5.39
N ARG A 12 -6.33 6.06 6.53
CA ARG A 12 -7.23 5.60 7.61
C ARG A 12 -8.68 5.46 7.16
N ASP A 13 -9.16 6.39 6.33
CA ASP A 13 -10.50 6.41 5.75
C ASP A 13 -10.72 5.40 4.64
N ARG A 14 -9.71 4.59 4.29
CA ARG A 14 -9.81 3.49 3.34
C ARG A 14 -9.65 2.14 4.02
N MET A 15 -9.19 2.09 5.26
CA MET A 15 -8.93 0.83 5.96
C MET A 15 -10.17 -0.08 6.07
N GLN A 16 -11.36 0.50 6.19
CA GLN A 16 -12.62 -0.23 6.31
C GLN A 16 -13.06 -0.97 5.03
N ILE A 17 -12.47 -0.67 3.87
CA ILE A 17 -12.78 -1.37 2.62
C ILE A 17 -12.06 -2.73 2.54
N TYR A 18 -11.00 -2.92 3.32
CA TYR A 18 -10.24 -4.15 3.32
C TYR A 18 -10.91 -5.22 4.20
N PRO A 19 -10.79 -6.51 3.83
CA PRO A 19 -11.16 -7.60 4.73
C PRO A 19 -10.46 -7.45 6.08
N ALA A 20 -11.15 -7.80 7.17
CA ALA A 20 -10.66 -7.54 8.53
C ALA A 20 -9.25 -8.07 8.81
N ALA A 21 -8.87 -9.23 8.24
CA ALA A 21 -7.53 -9.79 8.36
C ALA A 21 -6.47 -8.88 7.70
N THR A 22 -6.73 -8.44 6.47
CA THR A 22 -5.86 -7.53 5.70
C THR A 22 -5.79 -6.15 6.35
N GLY A 23 -6.93 -5.60 6.80
CA GLY A 23 -6.98 -4.32 7.48
C GLY A 23 -6.07 -4.30 8.72
N ARG A 24 -6.16 -5.30 9.59
CA ARG A 24 -5.27 -5.42 10.78
C ARG A 24 -3.80 -5.55 10.41
N LEU A 25 -3.51 -6.23 9.30
CA LEU A 25 -2.16 -6.44 8.81
C LEU A 25 -1.52 -5.14 8.29
N LEU A 26 -2.31 -4.31 7.61
CA LEU A 26 -1.87 -3.06 6.98
C LEU A 26 -2.00 -1.83 7.88
N ASP A 27 -2.80 -1.90 8.95
CA ASP A 27 -3.03 -0.77 9.85
C ASP A 27 -1.73 -0.26 10.49
N GLY A 28 -1.41 1.01 10.24
CA GLY A 28 -0.17 1.67 10.66
C GLY A 28 1.11 1.08 10.07
N ARG A 29 1.03 0.12 9.14
CA ARG A 29 2.19 -0.52 8.52
C ARG A 29 2.77 0.40 7.46
N LYS A 30 4.10 0.46 7.39
CA LYS A 30 4.82 1.20 6.35
C LYS A 30 5.10 0.26 5.18
N GLY A 31 4.90 0.76 3.97
CA GLY A 31 5.25 0.05 2.75
C GLY A 31 6.09 0.93 1.84
N ARG A 32 6.77 0.30 0.89
CA ARG A 32 7.52 0.98 -0.16
C ARG A 32 6.91 0.65 -1.52
N VAL A 33 6.71 1.68 -2.33
CA VAL A 33 6.23 1.51 -3.69
C VAL A 33 7.31 0.85 -4.53
N VAL A 34 6.95 -0.30 -5.10
CA VAL A 34 7.79 -1.08 -6.00
C VAL A 34 7.53 -0.68 -7.44
N GLU A 35 6.27 -0.47 -7.79
CA GLU A 35 5.82 -0.24 -9.16
C GLU A 35 4.54 0.60 -9.17
N VAL A 36 4.39 1.47 -10.17
CA VAL A 36 3.17 2.23 -10.44
C VAL A 36 2.79 1.99 -11.90
N TYR A 37 1.58 1.50 -12.16
CA TYR A 37 1.12 1.22 -13.52
C TYR A 37 -0.38 1.46 -13.65
N VAL A 38 -0.84 1.59 -14.90
CA VAL A 38 -2.27 1.70 -15.22
C VAL A 38 -2.69 0.40 -15.92
N PRO A 39 -3.52 -0.45 -15.29
CA PRO A 39 -4.01 -1.66 -15.95
C PRO A 39 -4.74 -1.35 -17.26
N LEU A 40 -4.65 -2.25 -18.23
CA LEU A 40 -5.33 -2.08 -19.52
C LEU A 40 -6.85 -1.96 -19.29
N GLY A 41 -7.44 -0.86 -19.76
CA GLY A 41 -8.87 -0.57 -19.60
C GLY A 41 -9.27 0.05 -18.27
N ALA A 42 -8.34 0.25 -17.33
CA ALA A 42 -8.60 0.97 -16.09
C ALA A 42 -8.41 2.49 -16.26
N LYS A 43 -9.19 3.28 -15.51
CA LYS A 43 -9.06 4.74 -15.46
C LYS A 43 -8.15 5.23 -14.32
N GLU A 44 -7.81 4.35 -13.39
CA GLU A 44 -7.02 4.68 -12.20
C GLU A 44 -5.70 3.89 -12.19
N ALA A 45 -4.65 4.55 -11.71
CA ALA A 45 -3.36 3.92 -11.49
C ALA A 45 -3.40 2.98 -10.28
N VAL A 46 -2.76 1.83 -10.43
CA VAL A 46 -2.52 0.85 -9.38
C VAL A 46 -1.06 0.92 -8.96
N VAL A 47 -0.82 0.73 -7.68
CA VAL A 47 0.48 0.80 -7.04
C VAL A 47 0.78 -0.53 -6.39
N LYS A 48 1.91 -1.13 -6.75
CA LYS A 48 2.43 -2.32 -6.09
C LYS A 48 3.29 -1.90 -4.92
N VAL A 49 2.91 -2.31 -3.71
CA VAL A 49 3.56 -1.91 -2.47
C VAL A 49 4.13 -3.13 -1.75
N ARG A 50 5.41 -3.07 -1.39
CA ARG A 50 6.07 -4.01 -0.48
C ARG A 50 5.93 -3.50 0.95
N TRP A 51 5.17 -4.22 1.78
CA TRP A 51 4.91 -3.88 3.17
C TRP A 51 5.93 -4.51 4.09
N PHE A 52 6.67 -3.69 4.83
CA PHE A 52 7.75 -4.14 5.72
C PHE A 52 7.20 -4.84 6.95
N ALA A 53 7.84 -5.92 7.40
CA ALA A 53 7.50 -6.58 8.66
C ALA A 53 7.54 -5.60 9.84
N ARG A 54 6.52 -5.61 10.71
CA ARG A 54 6.55 -4.80 11.95
C ARG A 54 7.29 -5.50 13.08
N ARG A 55 7.32 -6.83 13.03
CA ARG A 55 7.94 -7.71 14.03
C ARG A 55 8.91 -8.66 13.35
N PRO A 56 9.97 -9.13 14.02
CA PRO A 56 10.91 -10.11 13.46
C PRO A 56 10.26 -11.43 13.00
N SER A 57 9.11 -11.80 13.60
CA SER A 57 8.35 -12.99 13.23
C SER A 57 7.39 -12.78 12.05
N GLU A 58 7.23 -11.54 11.57
CA GLU A 58 6.37 -11.24 10.43
C GLU A 58 7.18 -11.30 9.13
N THR A 59 6.53 -11.75 8.07
CA THR A 59 7.09 -11.66 6.72
C THR A 59 6.66 -10.37 6.05
N GLU A 60 7.50 -9.92 5.13
CA GLU A 60 7.10 -8.89 4.19
C GLU A 60 6.10 -9.44 3.19
N ILE A 61 5.20 -8.58 2.76
CA ILE A 61 4.14 -8.93 1.81
C ILE A 61 4.11 -7.89 0.70
N THR A 62 3.84 -8.32 -0.53
CA THR A 62 3.64 -7.41 -1.66
C THR A 62 2.19 -7.44 -2.07
N MET A 63 1.57 -6.27 -2.18
CA MET A 63 0.16 -6.13 -2.53
C MET A 63 -0.06 -4.95 -3.46
N GLU A 64 -1.08 -5.06 -4.29
CA GLU A 64 -1.52 -4.01 -5.20
C GLU A 64 -2.65 -3.21 -4.55
N HIS A 65 -2.57 -1.88 -4.70
CA HIS A 65 -3.55 -0.95 -4.15
C HIS A 65 -3.85 0.15 -5.18
N PRO A 66 -5.10 0.62 -5.28
CA PRO A 66 -5.40 1.87 -5.95
C PRO A 66 -4.54 3.00 -5.38
N ILE A 67 -4.04 3.88 -6.25
CA ILE A 67 -3.23 5.03 -5.82
C ILE A 67 -3.99 5.92 -4.82
N SER A 68 -5.33 5.99 -4.94
CA SER A 68 -6.18 6.78 -4.05
C SER A 68 -6.31 6.23 -2.63
N ASP A 69 -5.92 4.98 -2.41
CA ASP A 69 -5.96 4.32 -1.09
C ASP A 69 -4.70 4.60 -0.25
N LEU A 70 -3.67 5.18 -0.86
CA LEU A 70 -2.37 5.37 -0.26
C LEU A 70 -2.11 6.83 0.15
N GLU A 71 -1.42 6.99 1.28
CA GLU A 71 -0.86 8.23 1.78
C GLU A 71 0.66 8.17 1.69
N VAL A 72 1.29 9.18 1.11
CA VAL A 72 2.76 9.32 1.08
C VAL A 72 3.25 9.73 2.46
N LEU A 73 4.23 8.99 2.96
CA LEU A 73 4.94 9.35 4.19
C LEU A 73 6.08 10.32 3.85
N PRO A 74 6.28 11.40 4.64
CA PRO A 74 7.45 12.25 4.47
C PRO A 74 8.72 11.43 4.67
N THR A 75 9.71 11.69 3.81
CA THR A 75 11.01 10.99 3.79
C THR A 75 11.89 11.45 4.94
#